data_AF-A0A164EGQ8-F1
#
_entry.id   AF-A0A164EGQ8-F1
#
_cell.length_a   1.000
_cell.length_b   1.000
_cell.length_c   1.000
_cell.angle_alpha   90.00
_cell.angle_beta   90.00
_cell.angle_gamma   90.00
#
_symmetry.space_group_name_H-M   'P 1'
#
loop_
_entity.id
_entity.type
_entity.pdbx_description
1 polymer ?
#
loop_
_entity_poly.entity_id
_entity_poly.type
_entity_poly.pdbx_seq_one_letter_code
_entity_poly.pdbx_strand_id
1 'polypeptide(L)'
;LVSRTMIKNIIGQGIYQLTVIFTLLFVGEKFLDIDSGQYRTDSEPTQHFTIIFNTFVMMTLFNEINARKIHGQRNVFEGIFTNPIFYCIWIANAGAQVLIVQFGGHAFSTVPLTIAQWAWCIFFGVGT
;
A
#
# COMPACT_ATOMS: atom_id res chain seq x y z
N LEU A 1 21.80 9.79 -16.00
CA LEU A 1 21.27 9.98 -14.63
C LEU A 1 20.04 9.11 -14.39
N VAL A 2 19.00 9.17 -15.24
CA VAL A 2 17.92 8.17 -15.22
C VAL A 2 18.14 7.15 -16.35
N SER A 3 18.30 5.88 -16.00
CA SER A 3 18.44 4.79 -16.99
C SER A 3 17.08 4.45 -17.60
N ARG A 4 17.08 3.95 -18.85
CA ARG A 4 15.86 3.47 -19.52
C ARG A 4 15.16 2.37 -18.69
N THR A 5 15.92 1.56 -17.96
CA THR A 5 15.39 0.53 -17.06
C THR A 5 14.66 1.14 -15.86
N MET A 6 15.21 2.21 -15.28
CA MET A 6 14.63 2.90 -14.14
C MET A 6 13.31 3.61 -14.53
N ILE A 7 13.25 4.23 -15.70
CA ILE A 7 12.01 4.85 -16.22
C ILE A 7 10.92 3.80 -16.41
N LYS A 8 11.25 2.63 -16.99
CA LYS A 8 10.28 1.54 -17.16
C LYS A 8 9.71 1.07 -15.81
N ASN A 9 10.56 0.96 -14.78
CA ASN A 9 10.11 0.55 -13.45
C ASN A 9 9.22 1.62 -12.79
N ILE A 10 9.61 2.90 -12.88
CA ILE A 10 8.83 4.02 -12.32
C ILE A 10 7.45 4.09 -12.97
N ILE A 11 7.39 4.02 -14.31
CA ILE A 11 6.13 4.09 -15.05
C ILE A 11 5.29 2.83 -14.79
N GLY A 12 5.90 1.64 -14.81
CA GLY A 12 5.20 0.38 -14.54
C GLY A 12 4.53 0.38 -13.17
N GLN A 13 5.28 0.79 -12.14
CA GLN A 13 4.75 0.87 -10.78
C GLN A 13 3.67 1.93 -10.63
N GLY A 14 3.88 3.11 -11.23
CA GLY A 14 2.88 4.18 -11.22
C GLY A 14 1.57 3.75 -11.87
N ILE A 15 1.63 3.05 -13.01
CA ILE A 15 0.44 2.52 -13.69
C ILE A 15 -0.24 1.48 -12.79
N TYR A 16 0.50 0.52 -12.22
CA TYR A 16 -0.08 -0.50 -11.34
C TYR A 16 -0.82 0.13 -10.16
N GLN A 17 -0.16 1.05 -9.44
CA GLN A 17 -0.76 1.72 -8.28
C GLN A 17 -2.01 2.51 -8.66
N LEU A 18 -1.99 3.24 -9.78
CA LEU A 18 -3.16 3.97 -10.26
C LEU A 18 -4.30 3.03 -10.62
N THR A 19 -4.01 1.93 -11.34
CA THR A 19 -5.04 0.95 -11.70
C THR A 19 -5.68 0.34 -10.47
N VAL A 20 -4.89 -0.13 -9.50
CA VAL A 20 -5.42 -0.71 -8.25
C VAL A 20 -6.25 0.30 -7.47
N ILE A 21 -5.76 1.53 -7.30
CA ILE A 21 -6.50 2.58 -6.58
C ILE A 21 -7.81 2.91 -7.27
N PHE A 22 -7.81 3.08 -8.60
CA PHE A 22 -9.05 3.34 -9.32
C PHE A 22 -10.03 2.17 -9.24
N THR A 23 -9.55 0.92 -9.33
CA THR A 23 -10.40 -0.26 -9.12
C THR A 23 -11.01 -0.26 -7.72
N LEU A 24 -10.23 0.00 -6.68
CA LEU A 24 -10.74 0.08 -5.31
C LEU A 24 -11.69 1.27 -5.11
N LEU A 25 -11.42 2.41 -5.76
CA LEU A 25 -12.26 3.60 -5.67
C LEU A 25 -13.66 3.36 -6.27
N PHE A 26 -13.74 2.71 -7.44
CA PHE A 26 -15.01 2.54 -8.16
C PHE A 26 -15.70 1.20 -7.91
N VAL A 27 -14.95 0.14 -7.59
CA VAL A 27 -15.45 -1.24 -7.48
C VAL A 27 -15.20 -1.84 -6.09
N GLY A 28 -14.38 -1.20 -5.26
CA GLY A 28 -14.02 -1.71 -3.94
C GLY A 28 -15.22 -1.90 -2.99
N GLU A 29 -16.24 -1.04 -3.09
CA GLU A 29 -17.51 -1.19 -2.35
C GLU A 29 -18.14 -2.58 -2.56
N LYS A 30 -18.28 -2.99 -3.83
CA LYS A 30 -18.91 -4.27 -4.21
C LYS A 30 -17.98 -5.46 -4.03
N PHE A 31 -16.67 -5.24 -4.20
CA PHE A 31 -15.68 -6.30 -4.15
C PHE A 31 -15.37 -6.75 -2.71
N LEU A 32 -15.41 -5.81 -1.76
CA LEU A 32 -15.07 -6.07 -0.35
C LEU A 32 -16.30 -6.17 0.56
N ASP A 33 -17.51 -5.99 0.01
CA ASP A 33 -18.79 -6.01 0.73
C ASP A 33 -18.81 -5.01 1.91
N ILE A 34 -18.47 -3.75 1.61
CA ILE A 34 -18.33 -2.67 2.59
C ILE A 34 -19.26 -1.54 2.23
N ASP A 35 -19.88 -0.93 3.24
CA ASP A 35 -20.69 0.28 3.08
C ASP A 35 -19.91 1.38 2.32
N SER A 36 -20.49 1.82 1.20
CA SER A 36 -19.90 2.83 0.33
C SER A 36 -19.82 4.18 1.02
N GLY A 37 -18.61 4.69 1.17
CA GLY A 37 -18.39 6.09 1.61
C GLY A 37 -18.69 7.14 0.53
N GLN A 38 -18.94 6.72 -0.71
CA GLN A 38 -19.01 7.58 -1.88
C GLN A 38 -20.30 8.43 -1.96
N TYR A 39 -21.36 8.01 -1.26
CA TYR A 39 -22.67 8.69 -1.25
C TYR A 39 -23.09 9.18 0.15
N ARG A 40 -22.20 9.14 1.14
CA ARG A 40 -22.46 9.69 2.47
C ARG A 40 -22.18 11.18 2.49
N THR A 41 -23.16 11.95 2.96
CA THR A 41 -23.06 13.40 3.20
C THR A 41 -22.20 13.73 4.43
N ASP A 42 -21.95 12.73 5.28
CA ASP A 42 -21.23 12.90 6.54
C ASP A 42 -19.72 12.77 6.31
N SER A 43 -18.95 13.73 6.84
CA SER A 43 -17.47 13.75 6.80
C SER A 43 -16.80 12.67 7.66
N GLU A 44 -17.54 11.61 8.01
CA GLU A 44 -17.04 10.54 8.88
C GLU A 44 -16.07 9.63 8.13
N PRO A 45 -14.99 9.17 8.79
CA PRO A 45 -14.05 8.24 8.19
C PRO A 45 -14.77 6.94 7.83
N THR A 46 -14.57 6.48 6.59
CA THR A 46 -15.20 5.25 6.11
C THR A 46 -14.17 4.14 5.94
N GLN A 47 -14.64 2.89 6.09
CA GLN A 47 -13.81 1.71 5.85
C GLN A 47 -13.28 1.70 4.41
N HIS A 48 -14.10 2.13 3.43
CA HIS A 48 -13.72 2.21 2.02
C HIS A 48 -12.50 3.11 1.79
N PHE A 49 -12.51 4.36 2.30
CA PHE A 49 -11.34 5.24 2.17
C PHE A 49 -10.13 4.76 2.97
N THR A 50 -10.36 4.12 4.12
CA THR A 50 -9.27 3.54 4.93
C THR A 50 -8.56 2.40 4.19
N ILE A 51 -9.30 1.57 3.45
CA ILE A 51 -8.73 0.48 2.64
C ILE A 51 -7.94 1.03 1.46
N ILE A 52 -8.43 2.06 0.78
CA ILE A 52 -7.70 2.72 -0.30
C ILE A 52 -6.37 3.27 0.23
N PHE A 53 -6.42 3.99 1.36
CA PHE A 53 -5.23 4.51 2.02
C PHE A 53 -4.26 3.39 2.43
N ASN A 54 -4.73 2.35 3.12
CA ASN A 54 -3.90 1.26 3.58
C ASN A 54 -3.29 0.47 2.41
N THR A 55 -4.04 0.24 1.34
CA THR A 55 -3.54 -0.43 0.13
C THR A 55 -2.46 0.40 -0.55
N PHE A 56 -2.65 1.72 -0.67
CA PHE A 56 -1.62 2.61 -1.21
C PHE A 56 -0.31 2.57 -0.41
N VAL A 57 -0.41 2.62 0.93
CA VAL A 57 0.79 2.53 1.78
C VAL A 57 1.44 1.15 1.68
N MET A 58 0.66 0.06 1.63
CA MET A 58 1.22 -1.29 1.43
C MET A 58 1.96 -1.40 0.09
N MET A 59 1.34 -0.95 -1.01
CA MET A 59 2.01 -0.92 -2.32
C MET A 59 3.30 -0.10 -2.31
N THR A 60 3.35 0.98 -1.52
CA THR A 60 4.56 1.80 -1.36
C THR A 60 5.66 1.06 -0.57
N LEU A 61 5.30 0.37 0.51
CA LEU A 61 6.20 -0.44 1.33
C LEU A 61 6.82 -1.61 0.55
N PHE A 62 6.03 -2.32 -0.25
CA PHE A 62 6.55 -3.41 -1.08
C PHE A 62 7.38 -2.88 -2.25
N ASN A 63 6.99 -1.75 -2.84
CA ASN A 63 7.81 -1.10 -3.86
C ASN A 63 9.19 -0.66 -3.33
N GLU A 64 9.31 -0.28 -2.05
CA GLU A 64 10.59 0.07 -1.43
C GLU A 64 11.58 -1.12 -1.48
N ILE A 65 11.07 -2.34 -1.31
CA ILE A 65 11.85 -3.57 -1.45
C ILE A 65 12.25 -3.77 -2.91
N ASN A 66 11.30 -3.66 -3.86
CA ASN A 66 11.54 -3.85 -5.28
C ASN A 66 12.51 -2.81 -5.88
N ALA A 67 12.41 -1.56 -5.43
CA ALA A 67 13.28 -0.47 -5.86
C ALA A 67 14.74 -0.63 -5.39
N ARG A 68 15.02 -1.48 -4.39
CA ARG A 68 16.36 -1.72 -3.88
C ARG A 68 17.30 -2.35 -4.92
N LYS A 69 16.77 -3.10 -5.88
CA LYS A 69 17.56 -3.74 -6.95
C LYS A 69 16.99 -3.43 -8.34
N ILE A 70 17.51 -2.37 -8.96
CA ILE A 70 17.06 -1.89 -10.29
C ILE A 70 17.76 -2.63 -11.44
N HIS A 71 18.90 -3.28 -11.19
CA HIS A 71 19.75 -3.91 -12.21
C HIS A 71 19.62 -5.44 -12.21
N GLY A 72 18.58 -5.99 -12.84
CA GLY A 72 18.52 -7.38 -13.35
C GLY A 72 18.70 -8.55 -12.36
N GLN A 73 18.99 -8.30 -11.08
CA GLN A 73 19.12 -9.32 -10.05
C GLN A 73 17.71 -9.70 -9.58
N ARG A 74 17.22 -10.87 -10.02
CA ARG A 74 15.90 -11.41 -9.64
C ARG A 74 15.71 -11.62 -8.12
N ASN A 75 16.79 -11.67 -7.35
CA ASN A 75 16.73 -11.85 -5.90
C ASN A 75 16.68 -10.51 -5.16
N VAL A 76 15.47 -9.95 -5.02
CA VAL A 76 15.22 -8.74 -4.21
C VAL A 76 15.53 -8.95 -2.72
N PHE A 77 15.33 -10.19 -2.25
CA PHE A 77 15.57 -10.60 -0.87
C PHE A 77 17.05 -10.81 -0.53
N GLU A 78 17.91 -10.99 -1.53
CA GLU A 78 19.32 -11.25 -1.32
C GLU A 78 20.03 -10.00 -0.79
N GLY A 79 20.56 -10.14 0.42
CA GLY A 79 21.24 -9.08 1.14
C GLY A 79 20.32 -8.12 1.89
N ILE A 80 19.03 -8.39 2.09
CA ILE A 80 18.18 -7.49 2.93
C ILE A 80 18.77 -7.29 4.33
N PHE A 81 19.30 -8.36 4.92
CA PHE A 81 19.90 -8.32 6.26
C PHE A 81 21.32 -7.73 6.31
N THR A 82 21.94 -7.42 5.17
CA THR A 82 23.29 -6.83 5.16
C THR A 82 23.27 -5.33 5.44
N ASN A 83 22.13 -4.66 5.28
CA ASN A 83 21.96 -3.25 5.61
C ASN A 83 20.94 -3.11 6.75
N PRO A 84 21.40 -2.95 8.01
CA PRO A 84 20.49 -2.86 9.14
C PRO A 84 19.60 -1.63 9.13
N ILE A 85 20.04 -0.53 8.53
CA ILE A 85 19.23 0.68 8.42
C ILE A 85 18.00 0.43 7.54
N PHE A 86 18.16 -0.32 6.44
CA PHE A 86 17.07 -0.60 5.51
C PHE A 86 15.92 -1.36 6.18
N TYR A 87 16.20 -2.53 6.77
CA TYR A 87 15.12 -3.32 7.37
C TYR A 87 14.55 -2.64 8.63
N CYS A 88 15.34 -1.88 9.38
CA CYS A 88 14.83 -1.11 10.53
C CYS A 88 13.81 -0.06 10.10
N ILE A 89 14.11 0.73 9.07
CA ILE A 89 13.18 1.74 8.54
C ILE A 89 11.93 1.06 7.98
N TRP A 90 12.11 -0.02 7.22
CA TRP A 90 10.99 -0.75 6.63
C TRP A 90 10.04 -1.30 7.70
N ILE A 91 10.58 -1.95 8.74
CA ILE A 91 9.79 -2.47 9.87
C ILE A 91 9.13 -1.33 10.65
N ALA A 92 9.83 -0.21 10.86
CA ALA A 92 9.27 0.95 11.54
C ALA A 92 8.07 1.53 10.77
N ASN A 93 8.19 1.67 9.45
CA ASN A 93 7.11 2.14 8.58
C ASN A 93 5.93 1.15 8.56
N ALA A 94 6.19 -0.15 8.47
CA ALA A 94 5.15 -1.17 8.54
C ALA A 94 4.42 -1.16 9.90
N GLY A 95 5.15 -1.07 11.01
CA GLY A 95 4.59 -0.98 12.35
C GLY A 95 3.79 0.31 12.57
N ALA A 96 4.31 1.45 12.13
CA ALA A 96 3.60 2.72 12.15
C ALA A 96 2.28 2.63 11.36
N GLN A 97 2.29 1.97 10.20
CA GLN A 97 1.08 1.80 9.41
C GLN A 97 0.01 0.97 10.14
N VAL A 98 0.39 -0.10 10.83
CA VAL A 98 -0.53 -0.87 11.67
C VAL A 98 -1.12 0.01 12.78
N LEU A 99 -0.30 0.82 13.43
CA LEU A 99 -0.76 1.74 14.48
C LEU A 99 -1.72 2.81 13.94
N ILE A 100 -1.42 3.41 12.78
CA ILE A 100 -2.26 4.43 12.15
C ILE A 100 -3.62 3.86 11.71
N VAL A 101 -3.64 2.65 11.16
CA VAL A 101 -4.90 2.06 10.67
C VAL A 101 -5.77 1.57 11.83
N GLN A 102 -5.16 0.97 12.86
CA GLN A 102 -5.93 0.39 13.96
C GLN A 102 -6.30 1.41 15.06
N PHE A 103 -5.47 2.44 15.26
CA PHE A 103 -5.62 3.42 16.35
C PHE A 103 -5.61 4.88 15.89
N GLY A 104 -5.40 5.17 14.60
CA GLY A 104 -5.33 6.56 14.10
C GLY A 104 -6.65 7.31 14.15
N GLY A 105 -7.78 6.60 14.04
CA GLY A 105 -9.12 7.13 14.28
C GLY A 105 -9.37 8.46 13.58
N HIS A 106 -9.82 9.46 14.34
CA HIS A 106 -10.16 10.78 13.80
C HIS A 106 -8.94 11.61 13.35
N ALA A 107 -7.74 11.36 13.88
CA ALA A 107 -6.55 12.13 13.52
C ALA A 107 -6.08 11.85 12.08
N PHE A 108 -6.29 10.63 11.60
CA PHE A 108 -5.94 10.20 10.25
C PHE A 108 -7.16 9.84 9.40
N SER A 109 -8.36 10.08 9.92
CA SER A 109 -9.64 9.67 9.32
C SER A 109 -9.64 8.18 8.92
N THR A 110 -9.12 7.32 9.80
CA THR A 110 -9.06 5.86 9.60
C THR A 110 -10.07 5.14 10.48
N VAL A 111 -10.63 4.06 9.95
CA VAL A 111 -11.47 3.11 10.70
C VAL A 111 -10.70 1.80 10.87
N PRO A 112 -10.71 1.18 12.07
CA PRO A 112 -10.07 -0.11 12.29
C PRO A 112 -10.55 -1.15 11.26
N LEU A 113 -9.60 -1.78 10.56
CA LEU A 113 -9.89 -2.77 9.54
C LEU A 113 -9.95 -4.18 10.12
N THR A 114 -10.75 -5.04 9.48
CA THR A 114 -10.78 -6.47 9.78
C THR A 114 -9.57 -7.19 9.18
N ILE A 115 -9.26 -8.38 9.70
CA ILE A 115 -8.13 -9.19 9.20
C ILE A 115 -8.30 -9.53 7.72
N ALA A 116 -9.53 -9.77 7.26
CA ALA A 116 -9.80 -10.05 5.84
C ALA A 116 -9.50 -8.83 4.94
N GLN A 117 -9.88 -7.63 5.36
CA GLN A 117 -9.57 -6.39 4.65
C GLN A 117 -8.06 -6.14 4.61
N TRP A 118 -7.37 -6.35 5.73
CA TRP A 118 -5.91 -6.32 5.79
C TRP A 118 -5.25 -7.30 4.82
N ALA A 119 -5.77 -8.53 4.72
CA ALA A 119 -5.26 -9.53 3.79
C ALA A 119 -5.39 -9.07 2.33
N TRP A 120 -6.49 -8.42 1.96
CA TRP A 120 -6.65 -7.82 0.63
C TRP A 120 -5.67 -6.68 0.37
N CYS A 121 -5.48 -5.76 1.34
CA CYS A 121 -4.50 -4.68 1.21
C CYS A 121 -3.07 -5.22 1.02
N ILE A 122 -2.70 -6.27 1.77
CA ILE A 122 -1.41 -6.96 1.63
C ILE A 122 -1.31 -7.67 0.28
N PHE A 123 -2.37 -8.33 -0.18
CA PHE A 123 -2.40 -9.00 -1.47
C PHE A 123 -2.08 -8.04 -2.62
N PHE A 124 -2.72 -6.86 -2.65
CA PHE A 124 -2.39 -5.82 -3.62
C PHE A 124 -0.97 -5.27 -3.45
N GLY A 125 -0.51 -5.12 -2.21
CA GLY A 125 0.87 -4.73 -1.91
C GLY A 125 1.91 -5.74 -2.40
N VAL A 126 1.67 -7.03 -2.30
CA VAL A 126 2.60 -8.05 -2.81
C VAL A 126 2.61 -8.11 -4.34
N GLY A 127 1.54 -7.63 -4.99
CA GLY A 127 1.46 -7.55 -6.45
C GLY A 127 2.26 -6.40 -7.07
N THR A 128 2.64 -5.40 -6.27
CA THR A 128 3.59 -4.32 -6.62
C THR A 128 5.03 -4.80 -6.64
#